data_AF-A0A966NVF8-F1
#
_entry.id   AF-A0A966NVF8-F1
#
_cell.length_a   1.000
_cell.length_b   1.000
_cell.length_c   1.000
_cell.angle_alpha   90.00
_cell.angle_beta   90.00
_cell.angle_gamma   90.00
#
_symmetry.space_group_name_H-M   'P 1'
#
loop_
_entity.id
_entity.type
_entity.pdbx_description
1 polymer ?
#
loop_
_entity_poly.entity_id
_entity_poly.type
_entity_poly.pdbx_seq_one_letter_code
_entity_poly.pdbx_strand_id
1 'polypeptide(L)'
;MTVRPILVTGVAGFIGSHVARRLVADGAKVVGVDDLSMGHRTNIPSEIDFVEGDLSEASTYDKLPSQIDHILHLAGQSSGEISF
;
A
#
# COMPACT_ATOMS: atom_id res chain seq x y z
N MET A 1 4.77 -19.10 15.64
CA MET A 1 4.90 -18.56 14.28
C MET A 1 5.03 -17.05 14.40
N THR A 2 6.05 -16.44 13.81
CA THR A 2 6.19 -14.98 13.74
C THR A 2 5.18 -14.45 12.72
N VAL A 3 4.30 -13.54 13.14
CA VAL A 3 3.36 -12.87 12.23
C VAL A 3 4.14 -11.86 11.41
N ARG A 4 4.24 -12.05 10.09
CA ARG A 4 4.84 -11.06 9.19
C ARG A 4 3.73 -10.32 8.44
N PRO A 5 3.98 -9.06 8.04
CA PRO A 5 2.96 -8.25 7.40
C PRO A 5 2.70 -8.69 5.95
N ILE A 6 1.52 -8.32 5.47
CA ILE A 6 1.20 -8.27 4.05
C ILE A 6 1.48 -6.85 3.56
N LEU A 7 2.29 -6.71 2.51
CA LEU A 7 2.57 -5.42 1.86
C LEU A 7 1.50 -5.14 0.81
N VAL A 8 0.84 -4.00 0.88
CA VAL A 8 -0.07 -3.48 -0.14
C VAL A 8 0.54 -2.23 -0.76
N THR A 9 0.89 -2.28 -2.05
CA THR A 9 1.34 -1.07 -2.77
C THR A 9 0.15 -0.35 -3.40
N GLY A 10 0.22 0.97 -3.57
CA GLY A 10 -0.92 1.75 -4.07
C GLY A 10 -2.03 1.86 -3.03
N VAL A 11 -1.67 1.83 -1.74
CA VAL A 11 -2.63 1.70 -0.63
C VAL A 11 -3.54 2.92 -0.47
N ALA A 12 -3.12 4.09 -0.97
CA ALA A 12 -3.94 5.31 -0.95
C ALA A 12 -4.89 5.38 -2.15
N GLY A 13 -4.78 4.46 -3.11
CA GLY A 13 -5.64 4.33 -4.27
C GLY A 13 -7.00 3.67 -3.97
N PHE A 14 -7.87 3.65 -5.00
CA PHE A 14 -9.23 3.11 -4.89
C PHE A 14 -9.23 1.63 -4.47
N ILE A 15 -8.55 0.76 -5.23
CA ILE A 15 -8.53 -0.69 -4.96
C ILE A 15 -7.65 -0.99 -3.74
N GLY A 16 -6.43 -0.41 -3.69
CA GLY A 16 -5.47 -0.69 -2.63
C GLY A 16 -6.00 -0.40 -1.23
N SER A 17 -6.73 0.71 -1.04
CA SER A 17 -7.31 1.04 0.26
C SER A 17 -8.39 0.05 0.70
N HIS A 18 -9.25 -0.42 -0.20
CA HIS A 18 -10.28 -1.41 0.13
C HIS A 18 -9.68 -2.78 0.43
N VAL A 19 -8.65 -3.17 -0.30
CA VAL A 19 -7.87 -4.39 -0.02
C VAL A 19 -7.24 -4.31 1.36
N ALA A 20 -6.57 -3.20 1.70
CA ALA A 20 -5.97 -3.01 3.02
C ALA A 20 -7.01 -3.05 4.15
N ARG A 21 -8.17 -2.37 4.00
CA ARG A 21 -9.27 -2.45 4.97
C ARG A 21 -9.74 -3.87 5.19
N ARG A 22 -9.89 -4.64 4.11
CA ARG A 22 -10.36 -6.03 4.19
C ARG A 22 -9.34 -6.92 4.91
N LEU A 23 -8.06 -6.79 4.57
CA LEU A 23 -6.99 -7.55 5.24
C LEU A 23 -6.92 -7.25 6.75
N VAL A 24 -7.06 -5.98 7.14
CA VAL A 24 -7.16 -5.60 8.56
C VAL A 24 -8.38 -6.23 9.22
N ALA A 25 -9.55 -6.18 8.58
CA ALA A 25 -10.78 -6.79 9.09
C ALA A 25 -10.67 -8.31 9.27
N ASP A 26 -9.87 -8.98 8.43
CA ASP A 26 -9.57 -10.41 8.52
C ASP A 26 -8.46 -10.71 9.56
N GLY A 27 -7.96 -9.70 10.27
CA GLY A 27 -6.97 -9.84 11.35
C GLY A 27 -5.51 -9.88 10.89
N ALA A 28 -5.22 -9.53 9.64
CA ALA A 28 -3.86 -9.50 9.12
C ALA A 28 -3.12 -8.24 9.58
N LYS A 29 -1.80 -8.38 9.80
CA LYS A 29 -0.90 -7.22 9.90
C LYS A 29 -0.63 -6.70 8.49
N VAL A 30 -0.88 -5.42 8.24
CA VAL A 30 -0.74 -4.81 6.92
C VAL A 30 0.25 -3.66 6.98
N VAL A 31 1.13 -3.59 5.97
CA VAL A 31 1.97 -2.44 5.68
C VAL A 31 1.53 -1.91 4.33
N GLY A 32 1.22 -0.62 4.24
CA GLY A 32 0.83 0.05 3.01
C GLY A 32 1.93 0.97 2.52
N VAL A 33 2.17 1.00 1.21
CA VAL A 33 3.08 1.97 0.57
C VAL A 33 2.40 2.68 -0.59
N ASP A 34 2.57 4.00 -0.65
CA ASP A 34 2.03 4.88 -1.69
C ASP A 34 2.83 6.19 -1.72
N ASP A 35 2.95 6.83 -2.88
CA ASP A 35 3.63 8.11 -3.04
C ASP A 35 2.67 9.31 -2.97
N LEU A 36 1.36 9.05 -2.85
CA LEU A 36 0.27 10.03 -2.84
C LEU A 36 0.18 10.87 -4.13
N SER A 37 0.77 10.41 -5.23
CA SER A 37 0.71 11.12 -6.54
C SER A 37 -0.72 11.23 -7.08
N MET A 38 -1.48 10.13 -6.99
CA MET A 38 -2.88 10.02 -7.40
C MET A 38 -3.80 9.52 -6.29
N GLY A 39 -3.24 8.91 -5.24
CA GLY A 39 -3.98 8.44 -4.07
C GLY A 39 -4.31 9.56 -3.09
N HIS A 40 -5.23 9.28 -2.15
CA HIS A 40 -5.58 10.22 -1.09
C HIS A 40 -5.25 9.64 0.28
N ARG A 41 -4.62 10.45 1.12
CA ARG A 41 -4.24 10.04 2.48
C ARG A 41 -5.45 9.61 3.33
N THR A 42 -6.62 10.20 3.09
CA THR A 42 -7.89 9.83 3.73
C THR A 42 -8.39 8.42 3.36
N ASN A 43 -7.89 7.83 2.27
CA ASN A 43 -8.21 6.47 1.89
C ASN A 43 -7.43 5.44 2.73
N ILE A 44 -6.31 5.83 3.32
CA ILE A 44 -5.44 4.91 4.06
C ILE A 44 -6.10 4.55 5.39
N PRO A 45 -6.28 3.25 5.72
CA PRO A 45 -6.80 2.84 7.02
C PRO A 45 -5.86 3.27 8.15
N SER A 46 -6.41 3.72 9.28
CA SER A 46 -5.62 4.14 10.44
C SER A 46 -4.89 3.00 11.15
N GLU A 47 -5.31 1.77 10.89
CA GLU A 47 -4.89 0.55 11.57
C GLU A 47 -3.65 -0.10 10.93
N ILE A 48 -3.16 0.44 9.81
CA ILE A 48 -1.99 -0.10 9.10
C ILE A 48 -0.74 0.73 9.34
N ASP A 49 0.42 0.09 9.22
CA ASP A 49 1.69 0.80 9.10
C ASP A 49 1.75 1.42 7.68
N PHE A 50 1.89 2.74 7.58
CA PHE A 50 1.98 3.43 6.29
C PHE A 50 3.39 3.95 6.01
N VAL A 51 3.89 3.65 4.81
CA VAL A 51 5.14 4.16 4.26
C VAL A 51 4.84 5.08 3.09
N GLU A 52 5.18 6.35 3.22
CA GLU A 52 5.13 7.30 2.11
C GLU A 52 6.42 7.18 1.26
N GLY A 53 6.26 6.84 -0.02
CA GLY A 53 7.39 6.70 -0.94
C GLY A 53 7.02 6.21 -2.34
N ASP A 54 7.83 6.61 -3.31
CA ASP A 54 7.80 6.16 -4.69
C ASP A 54 8.56 4.84 -4.83
N LEU A 55 7.91 3.80 -5.37
CA LEU A 55 8.50 2.48 -5.54
C LEU A 55 9.52 2.40 -6.69
N SER A 56 9.60 3.42 -7.56
CA SER A 56 10.71 3.53 -8.53
C SER A 56 12.02 4.01 -7.87
N GLU A 57 11.92 4.60 -6.67
CA GLU A 57 13.06 5.12 -5.93
C GLU A 57 13.65 4.09 -4.96
N ALA A 58 14.97 3.85 -5.07
CA ALA A 58 15.66 2.87 -4.24
C ALA A 58 15.54 3.16 -2.72
N SER A 59 15.48 4.44 -2.36
CA SER A 59 15.35 4.89 -0.97
C SER A 59 14.04 4.49 -0.29
N THR A 60 13.00 4.11 -1.07
CA THR A 60 11.74 3.63 -0.51
C THR A 60 11.89 2.22 0.07
N TYR A 61 12.75 1.38 -0.51
CA TYR A 61 12.95 0.00 -0.04
C TYR A 61 13.59 -0.04 1.35
N ASP A 62 14.43 0.94 1.69
CA ASP A 62 15.05 1.07 3.02
C ASP A 62 14.03 1.32 4.14
N LYS A 63 12.83 1.82 3.78
CA LYS A 63 11.73 2.08 4.71
C LYS A 63 10.80 0.87 4.87
N LEU A 64 10.90 -0.12 3.99
CA LEU A 64 10.01 -1.29 4.01
C LEU A 64 10.49 -2.34 5.03
N PRO A 65 9.59 -3.16 5.58
CA PRO A 65 9.97 -4.28 6.43
C PRO A 65 10.89 -5.25 5.70
N SER A 66 11.93 -5.74 6.38
CA SER A 66 12.88 -6.72 5.84
C SER A 66 12.28 -8.11 5.62
N GLN A 67 11.13 -8.41 6.23
CA GLN A 67 10.38 -9.65 6.04
C GLN A 67 8.91 -9.35 5.78
N ILE A 68 8.38 -9.90 4.69
CA ILE A 68 7.00 -9.78 4.23
C ILE A 68 6.55 -11.19 3.84
N ASP A 69 5.35 -11.60 4.24
CA ASP A 69 4.81 -12.91 3.84
C ASP A 69 4.18 -12.87 2.45
N HIS A 70 3.46 -11.78 2.13
CA HIS A 70 2.79 -11.60 0.85
C HIS A 70 2.86 -10.15 0.37
N ILE A 71 2.94 -9.96 -0.94
CA ILE A 71 2.90 -8.64 -1.59
C ILE A 71 1.69 -8.61 -2.52
N LEU A 72 0.79 -7.66 -2.29
CA LEU A 72 -0.26 -7.28 -3.24
C LEU A 72 0.17 -5.97 -3.90
N HIS A 73 0.72 -6.09 -5.11
CA HIS A 73 1.23 -4.94 -5.84
C HIS A 73 0.11 -4.30 -6.67
N LEU A 74 -0.43 -3.18 -6.19
CA LEU A 74 -1.54 -2.45 -6.81
C LEU A 74 -1.17 -0.98 -7.14
N ALA A 75 0.04 -0.55 -6.78
CA ALA A 75 0.60 0.70 -7.27
C ALA A 75 0.74 0.65 -8.79
N GLY A 76 0.20 1.66 -9.46
CA GLY A 76 0.26 1.79 -10.90
C GLY A 76 -0.59 2.97 -11.35
N GLN A 77 -0.13 3.66 -12.39
CA GLN A 77 -0.91 4.71 -13.02
C GLN A 77 -2.03 4.07 -13.85
N SER A 78 -3.29 4.29 -13.45
CA SER A 78 -4.45 3.63 -14.07
C SER A 78 -4.82 4.21 -15.44
N SER A 79 -4.46 5.46 -15.74
CA SER A 79 -4.59 6.04 -17.08
C SER A 79 -3.65 7.23 -17.28
N GLY A 80 -3.21 7.44 -18.51
CA GLY A 80 -2.54 8.67 -18.97
C GLY A 80 -3.45 9.60 -19.77
N GLU A 81 -4.74 9.27 -19.86
CA GLU A 81 -5.68 9.90 -20.79
C GLU A 81 -6.82 10.64 -20.09
N ILE A 82 -7.33 11.68 -20.74
CA ILE A 82 -8.46 12.47 -20.26
C ILE A 82 -9.74 11.67 -20.48
N SER A 83 -10.41 11.30 -19.39
CA SER A 83 -11.79 10.81 -19.44
C SER A 83 -12.70 11.94 -19.93
N PHE A 84 -13.42 11.71 -21.02
CA PHE A 84 -14.40 12.64 -21.62
C PHE A 84 -15.77 12.54 -20.95
#